data_AF-A0A853IWA5-F1
#
_entry.id   AF-A0A853IWA5-F1
#
_cell.length_a   1.000
_cell.length_b   1.000
_cell.length_c   1.000
_cell.angle_alpha   90.00
_cell.angle_beta   90.00
_cell.angle_gamma   90.00
#
_symmetry.space_group_name_H-M   'P 1'
#
loop_
_entity.id
_entity.type
_entity.pdbx_description
1 polymer ?
#
loop_
_entity_poly.entity_id
_entity_poly.type
_entity_poly.pdbx_seq_one_letter_code
_entity_poly.pdbx_strand_id
1 'polypeptide(L)'
;MYDEPEDNQYARLGRGFGIMLQNLLGHFDAEVQAIPVQQYRNGSVNEYHTTFYIGWATGQTVPTNFLSDVSRTNARVVWLRSNLEQMNLLDGFSTRSRWGFVPWGSRFFDAGPTPAGSVPSFFSTVYYKNLSFQKRATIYEGKSLPIRKCSSPRSPTARGRGCMR
;
A
#
# COMPACT_ATOMS: atom_id res chain seq x y z
N MET A 1 -9.35 -5.04 12.91
CA MET A 1 -9.74 -6.28 12.20
C MET A 1 -8.53 -6.84 11.47
N TYR A 2 -8.42 -8.15 11.35
CA TYR A 2 -7.31 -8.84 10.69
C TYR A 2 -7.82 -10.06 9.91
N ASP A 3 -7.09 -10.48 8.88
CA ASP A 3 -7.38 -11.75 8.21
C ASP A 3 -6.91 -12.95 9.05
N GLU A 4 -7.73 -14.00 9.12
CA GLU A 4 -7.38 -15.27 9.75
C GLU A 4 -7.82 -16.43 8.83
N PRO A 5 -7.06 -16.72 7.74
CA PRO A 5 -7.41 -17.81 6.83
C PRO A 5 -7.36 -19.17 7.51
N GLU A 6 -8.46 -19.94 7.49
CA GLU A 6 -8.59 -21.21 8.24
C GLU A 6 -7.58 -22.28 7.78
N ASP A 7 -7.24 -22.34 6.49
CA ASP A 7 -6.40 -23.39 5.90
C ASP A 7 -4.91 -23.03 5.77
N ASN A 8 -4.39 -22.12 6.62
CA ASN A 8 -3.01 -21.67 6.54
C ASN A 8 -2.26 -21.91 7.86
N GLN A 9 -1.10 -22.58 7.81
CA GLN A 9 -0.23 -22.75 8.99
C GLN A 9 0.20 -21.41 9.62
N TYR A 10 0.14 -20.33 8.85
CA TYR A 10 0.44 -18.96 9.27
C TYR A 10 -0.82 -18.12 9.57
N ALA A 11 -2.01 -18.73 9.68
CA ALA A 11 -3.26 -18.04 10.00
C ALA A 11 -3.15 -17.13 11.22
N ARG A 12 -2.45 -17.62 12.24
CA ARG A 12 -2.24 -16.92 13.52
C ARG A 12 -1.40 -15.66 13.39
N LEU A 13 -0.68 -15.44 12.29
CA LEU A 13 0.10 -14.22 12.09
C LEU A 13 -0.79 -12.99 11.99
N GLY A 14 -1.96 -13.10 11.35
CA GLY A 14 -2.94 -11.99 11.29
C GLY A 14 -3.37 -11.54 12.69
N ARG A 15 -3.71 -12.50 13.55
CA ARG A 15 -3.99 -12.26 14.97
C ARG A 15 -2.80 -11.67 15.71
N GLY A 16 -1.59 -12.18 15.47
CA GLY A 16 -0.36 -11.63 16.04
C GLY A 16 -0.14 -10.15 15.69
N PHE A 17 -0.34 -9.76 14.43
CA PHE A 17 -0.31 -8.35 14.02
C PHE A 17 -1.41 -7.52 14.68
N GLY A 18 -2.61 -8.08 14.83
CA GLY A 18 -3.71 -7.45 15.58
C GLY A 18 -3.33 -7.15 17.03
N ILE A 19 -2.71 -8.11 17.73
CA ILE A 19 -2.23 -7.94 19.12
C ILE A 19 -1.13 -6.87 19.20
N MET A 20 -0.16 -6.88 18.28
CA MET A 20 0.90 -5.86 18.27
C MET A 20 0.34 -4.44 18.07
N LEU A 21 -0.64 -4.29 17.17
CA LEU A 21 -1.33 -3.01 16.98
C LEU A 21 -2.13 -2.61 18.23
N GLN A 22 -2.81 -3.56 18.87
CA GLN A 22 -3.54 -3.31 20.12
C GLN A 22 -2.60 -2.84 21.24
N ASN A 23 -1.44 -3.47 21.40
CA ASN A 23 -0.43 -3.05 22.38
C ASN A 23 0.08 -1.63 22.11
N LEU A 24 0.32 -1.29 20.84
CA LEU A 24 0.71 0.06 20.45
C LEU A 24 -0.39 1.08 20.78
N LEU A 25 -1.64 0.75 20.44
CA LEU A 25 -2.78 1.65 20.67
C LEU A 25 -3.13 1.77 22.17
N GLY A 26 -2.81 0.76 22.98
CA GLY A 26 -3.04 0.78 24.43
C GLY A 26 -2.19 1.83 25.18
N HIS A 27 -1.20 2.45 24.53
CA HIS A 27 -0.51 3.62 25.08
C HIS A 27 -1.32 4.93 24.97
N PHE A 28 -2.44 4.90 24.25
CA PHE A 28 -3.36 6.02 24.10
C PHE A 28 -4.66 5.74 24.86
N ASP A 29 -5.44 6.79 25.12
CA ASP A 29 -6.80 6.66 25.66
C ASP A 29 -7.76 6.14 24.57
N ALA A 30 -7.63 4.85 24.25
CA ALA A 30 -8.36 4.18 23.19
C ALA A 30 -8.87 2.81 23.65
N GLU A 31 -10.18 2.60 23.50
CA GLU A 31 -10.76 1.26 23.61
C GLU A 31 -10.56 0.51 22.28
N VAL A 32 -9.88 -0.64 22.34
CA VAL A 32 -9.46 -1.37 21.14
C VAL A 32 -10.04 -2.77 21.14
N GLN A 33 -10.82 -3.08 20.11
CA GLN A 33 -11.30 -4.42 19.81
C GLN A 33 -10.62 -5.00 18.58
N ALA A 34 -10.00 -6.18 18.74
CA ALA A 34 -9.37 -6.93 17.65
C ALA A 34 -10.17 -8.21 17.37
N ILE A 35 -10.72 -8.31 16.15
CA ILE A 35 -11.47 -9.49 15.69
C ILE A 35 -10.99 -9.92 14.29
N PRO A 36 -11.16 -11.21 13.93
CA PRO A 36 -11.03 -11.67 12.55
C PRO A 36 -12.03 -10.94 11.66
N VAL A 37 -11.64 -10.58 10.43
CA VAL A 37 -12.53 -9.87 9.50
C VAL A 37 -13.75 -10.72 9.14
N GLN A 38 -13.63 -12.05 9.18
CA GLN A 38 -14.72 -13.01 8.96
C GLN A 38 -15.85 -12.86 10.00
N GLN A 39 -15.56 -12.28 11.17
CA GLN A 39 -16.54 -11.99 12.22
C GLN A 39 -17.12 -10.58 12.11
N TYR A 40 -16.88 -9.87 11.00
CA TYR A 40 -17.44 -8.53 10.79
C TYR A 40 -18.97 -8.52 10.80
N ARG A 41 -19.54 -7.68 11.67
CA ARG A 41 -20.97 -7.40 11.70
C ARG A 41 -21.31 -6.25 10.77
N ASN A 42 -22.32 -6.42 9.94
CA ASN A 42 -22.82 -5.37 9.05
C ASN A 42 -23.13 -4.07 9.82
N GLY A 43 -22.71 -2.93 9.28
CA GLY A 43 -22.83 -1.59 9.86
C GLY A 43 -21.78 -1.24 10.92
N SER A 44 -21.08 -2.23 11.49
CA SER A 44 -20.23 -2.01 12.68
C SER A 44 -19.04 -1.09 12.43
N VAL A 45 -18.59 -0.87 11.18
CA VAL A 45 -17.54 0.11 10.87
C VAL A 45 -17.86 1.51 11.41
N ASN A 46 -19.14 1.87 11.51
CA ASN A 46 -19.60 3.19 11.96
C ASN A 46 -19.73 3.29 13.49
N GLU A 47 -19.58 2.18 14.22
CA GLU A 47 -19.59 2.16 15.68
C GLU A 47 -18.23 2.55 16.27
N TYR A 48 -17.18 2.60 15.45
CA TYR A 48 -15.82 2.93 15.87
C TYR A 48 -15.36 4.26 15.26
N HIS A 49 -14.57 5.02 16.02
CA HIS A 49 -13.91 6.24 15.52
C HIS A 49 -12.92 5.95 14.39
N THR A 50 -12.23 4.81 14.46
CA THR A 50 -11.26 4.37 13.45
C THR A 50 -11.24 2.85 13.36
N THR A 51 -11.38 2.32 12.15
CA THR A 51 -11.27 0.90 11.86
C THR A 51 -9.95 0.61 11.15
N PHE A 52 -9.12 -0.25 11.76
CA PHE A 52 -7.92 -0.79 11.10
C PHE A 52 -8.23 -2.15 10.49
N TYR A 53 -7.84 -2.35 9.23
CA TYR A 53 -7.86 -3.66 8.58
C TYR A 53 -6.43 -4.10 8.24
N ILE A 54 -6.08 -5.32 8.66
CA ILE A 54 -4.75 -5.92 8.44
C ILE A 54 -4.86 -7.12 7.49
N GLY A 55 -4.52 -6.89 6.22
CA GLY A 55 -4.51 -7.91 5.17
C GLY A 55 -3.18 -8.66 5.09
N TRP A 56 -2.93 -9.58 6.03
CA TRP A 56 -1.70 -10.41 6.02
C TRP A 56 -1.71 -11.49 4.92
N ALA A 57 -2.85 -12.11 4.68
CA ALA A 57 -2.96 -13.15 3.65
C ALA A 57 -3.37 -12.51 2.32
N THR A 58 -2.51 -12.60 1.30
CA THR A 58 -2.82 -12.12 -0.04
C THR A 58 -3.89 -13.00 -0.68
N GLY A 59 -4.94 -12.39 -1.24
CA GLY A 59 -6.01 -13.12 -1.92
C GLY A 59 -7.05 -13.72 -0.99
N GLN A 60 -6.98 -13.44 0.31
CA GLN A 60 -8.02 -13.86 1.25
C GLN A 60 -9.31 -13.10 0.93
N THR A 61 -10.42 -13.81 0.77
CA THR A 61 -11.72 -13.19 0.52
C THR A 61 -12.13 -12.34 1.71
N VAL A 62 -12.30 -11.05 1.46
CA VAL A 62 -12.80 -10.09 2.43
C VAL A 62 -14.33 -10.11 2.37
N PRO A 63 -15.04 -10.19 3.50
CA PRO A 63 -16.50 -10.22 3.51
C PRO A 63 -17.11 -9.04 2.75
N THR A 64 -18.05 -9.32 1.84
CA THR A 64 -18.68 -8.30 0.98
C THR A 64 -19.42 -7.24 1.78
N ASN A 65 -20.01 -7.60 2.94
CA ASN A 65 -20.64 -6.63 3.85
C ASN A 65 -19.61 -5.63 4.41
N PHE A 66 -18.40 -6.07 4.78
CA PHE A 66 -17.32 -5.17 5.19
C PHE A 66 -16.90 -4.23 4.06
N LEU A 67 -16.67 -4.77 2.86
CA LEU A 67 -16.30 -3.96 1.69
C LEU A 67 -17.38 -2.92 1.36
N SER A 68 -18.67 -3.33 1.39
CA SER A 68 -19.81 -2.44 1.13
C SER A 68 -19.94 -1.33 2.17
N ASP A 69 -19.64 -1.60 3.44
CA ASP A 69 -19.67 -0.58 4.47
C ASP A 69 -18.49 0.38 4.37
N VAL A 70 -17.28 -0.12 4.11
CA VAL A 70 -16.09 0.71 3.88
C VAL A 70 -16.27 1.62 2.65
N SER A 71 -17.00 1.18 1.61
CA SER A 71 -17.23 1.99 0.42
C SER A 71 -18.15 3.19 0.66
N ARG A 72 -19.03 3.09 1.67
CA ARG A 72 -20.08 4.09 1.98
C ARG A 72 -19.81 4.89 3.24
N THR A 73 -18.98 4.39 4.15
CA THR A 73 -18.72 5.04 5.44
C THR A 73 -18.00 6.38 5.28
N ASN A 74 -18.25 7.27 6.24
CA ASN A 74 -17.45 8.47 6.48
C ASN A 74 -16.53 8.31 7.70
N ALA A 75 -16.60 7.17 8.41
CA ALA A 75 -15.67 6.84 9.49
C ALA A 75 -14.26 6.59 8.92
N ARG A 76 -13.24 6.74 9.77
CA ARG A 76 -11.85 6.57 9.35
C ARG A 76 -11.54 5.08 9.19
N VAL A 77 -11.10 4.68 8.01
CA VAL A 77 -10.63 3.31 7.74
C VAL A 77 -9.15 3.36 7.36
N VAL A 78 -8.32 2.61 8.08
CA VAL A 78 -6.89 2.45 7.81
C VAL A 78 -6.67 1.04 7.27
N TRP A 79 -6.25 0.96 6.01
CA TRP A 79 -6.04 -0.30 5.33
C TRP A 79 -4.55 -0.65 5.25
N LEU A 80 -4.18 -1.83 5.73
CA LEU A 80 -2.79 -2.28 5.76
C LEU A 80 -2.57 -3.50 4.85
N ARG A 81 -1.57 -3.37 3.98
CA ARG A 81 -0.97 -4.42 3.13
C ARG A 81 -1.81 -4.90 1.94
N SER A 82 -2.71 -5.87 2.09
CA SER A 82 -3.31 -6.61 0.95
C SER A 82 -4.83 -6.51 0.89
N ASN A 83 -5.43 -7.01 -0.20
CA ASN A 83 -6.86 -7.22 -0.40
C ASN A 83 -7.69 -5.95 -0.69
N LEU A 84 -7.09 -4.76 -0.70
CA LEU A 84 -7.78 -3.51 -1.03
C LEU A 84 -8.34 -3.51 -2.46
N GLU A 85 -7.70 -4.26 -3.36
CA GLU A 85 -8.14 -4.42 -4.76
C GLU A 85 -9.53 -5.04 -4.90
N GLN A 86 -9.99 -5.79 -3.89
CA GLN A 86 -11.34 -6.38 -3.89
C GLN A 86 -12.44 -5.30 -3.85
N MET A 87 -12.13 -4.07 -3.45
CA MET A 87 -13.07 -2.94 -3.54
C MET A 87 -13.52 -2.66 -4.98
N ASN A 88 -12.72 -3.03 -5.99
CA ASN A 88 -13.10 -2.85 -7.40
C ASN A 88 -14.12 -3.89 -7.88
N LEU A 89 -14.39 -4.92 -7.09
CA LEU A 89 -15.38 -5.96 -7.40
C LEU A 89 -16.79 -5.57 -6.90
N LEU A 90 -16.92 -4.45 -6.19
CA LEU A 90 -18.22 -3.96 -5.71
C LEU A 90 -19.01 -3.28 -6.82
N ASP A 91 -20.18 -3.82 -7.12
CA ASP A 91 -21.10 -3.25 -8.11
C ASP A 91 -21.49 -1.81 -7.76
N GLY A 92 -21.44 -0.94 -8.76
CA GLY A 92 -21.82 0.47 -8.63
C GLY A 92 -20.85 1.34 -7.82
N PHE A 93 -19.75 0.79 -7.30
CA PHE A 93 -18.73 1.55 -6.57
C PHE A 93 -17.52 1.87 -7.45
N SER A 94 -17.10 3.15 -7.43
CA SER A 94 -15.89 3.62 -8.11
C SER A 94 -14.87 4.10 -7.09
N THR A 95 -13.82 3.30 -6.87
CA THR A 95 -12.65 3.66 -6.05
C THR A 95 -11.98 4.94 -6.56
N ARG A 96 -11.90 5.10 -7.89
CA ARG A 96 -11.36 6.31 -8.51
C ARG A 96 -12.18 7.55 -8.16
N SER A 97 -13.51 7.46 -8.21
CA SER A 97 -14.37 8.61 -7.91
C SER A 97 -14.40 8.93 -6.42
N ARG A 98 -14.36 7.92 -5.54
CA ARG A 98 -14.41 8.10 -4.08
C ARG A 98 -13.07 8.51 -3.47
N TRP A 99 -11.96 7.93 -3.94
CA TRP A 99 -10.63 8.06 -3.32
C TRP A 99 -9.56 8.63 -4.26
N GLY A 100 -9.86 8.83 -5.54
CA GLY A 100 -8.90 9.36 -6.51
C GLY A 100 -7.91 8.33 -7.07
N PHE A 101 -7.98 7.06 -6.65
CA PHE A 101 -7.11 5.99 -7.14
C PHE A 101 -7.86 4.67 -7.30
N VAL A 102 -7.31 3.76 -8.10
CA VAL A 102 -7.80 2.39 -8.27
C VAL A 102 -6.75 1.46 -7.66
N PRO A 103 -7.08 0.63 -6.66
CA PRO A 103 -6.16 -0.37 -6.12
C PRO A 103 -6.00 -1.55 -7.11
N TRP A 104 -4.77 -1.90 -7.51
CA TRP A 104 -4.50 -3.01 -8.45
C TRP A 104 -3.92 -4.27 -7.78
N GLY A 105 -3.86 -4.27 -6.45
CA GLY A 105 -3.29 -5.33 -5.65
C GLY A 105 -1.82 -5.11 -5.31
N SER A 106 -1.27 -6.08 -4.58
CA SER A 106 0.12 -6.06 -4.14
C SER A 106 1.09 -6.21 -5.32
N ARG A 107 2.30 -5.66 -5.19
CA ARG A 107 3.42 -5.88 -6.11
C ARG A 107 4.62 -6.39 -5.31
N PHE A 108 5.36 -7.31 -5.91
CA PHE A 108 6.56 -7.87 -5.32
C PHE A 108 7.79 -7.25 -5.97
N PHE A 109 8.91 -7.27 -5.24
CA PHE A 109 10.21 -6.95 -5.80
C PHE A 109 10.60 -7.99 -6.87
N ASP A 110 11.54 -7.61 -7.72
CA ASP A 110 12.13 -8.54 -8.68
C ASP A 110 12.68 -9.78 -7.96
N ALA A 111 12.45 -10.95 -8.54
CA ALA A 111 12.92 -12.19 -7.95
C ALA A 111 14.45 -12.27 -8.01
N GLY A 112 15.08 -12.59 -6.87
CA GLY A 112 16.52 -12.79 -6.77
C GLY A 112 17.34 -11.49 -6.60
N PRO A 113 18.67 -11.62 -6.45
CA PRO A 113 19.56 -10.46 -6.37
C PRO A 113 19.55 -9.71 -7.71
N THR A 114 19.04 -8.49 -7.71
CA THR A 114 19.05 -7.63 -8.88
C THR A 114 20.50 -7.13 -9.09
N PRO A 115 21.13 -7.35 -10.27
CA PRO A 115 22.51 -6.93 -10.50
C PRO A 115 22.71 -5.42 -10.26
N ALA A 116 23.86 -5.02 -9.73
CA ALA A 116 24.19 -3.60 -9.58
C ALA A 116 24.07 -2.88 -10.94
N GLY A 117 23.49 -1.69 -10.95
CA GLY A 117 23.24 -0.93 -12.18
C GLY A 117 21.95 -1.29 -12.93
N SER A 118 21.21 -2.30 -12.51
CA SER A 118 19.90 -2.62 -13.10
C SER A 118 18.80 -1.66 -12.61
N VAL A 119 17.81 -1.43 -13.48
CA VAL A 119 16.58 -0.71 -13.14
C VAL A 119 15.56 -1.75 -12.68
N PRO A 120 14.91 -1.59 -11.51
CA PRO A 120 13.88 -2.51 -11.06
C PRO A 120 12.75 -2.67 -12.10
N SER A 121 12.24 -3.89 -12.27
CA SER A 121 11.20 -4.17 -13.29
C SER A 121 9.83 -3.58 -12.93
N PHE A 122 9.63 -3.23 -11.66
CA PHE A 122 8.39 -2.66 -11.16
C PHE A 122 8.40 -1.12 -11.08
N PHE A 123 7.25 -0.50 -11.35
CA PHE A 123 7.01 0.95 -11.26
C PHE A 123 8.09 1.83 -11.95
N SER A 124 8.44 1.48 -13.19
CA SER A 124 9.40 2.21 -14.02
C SER A 124 8.88 3.56 -14.53
N THR A 125 7.56 3.79 -14.50
CA THR A 125 6.92 5.03 -14.91
C THR A 125 5.96 5.52 -13.83
N VAL A 126 6.07 6.80 -13.48
CA VAL A 126 5.16 7.50 -12.58
C VAL A 126 4.30 8.46 -13.41
N TYR A 127 2.99 8.34 -13.29
CA TYR A 127 2.05 9.29 -13.88
C TYR A 127 1.70 10.38 -12.87
N TYR A 128 1.92 11.63 -13.24
CA TYR A 128 1.60 12.78 -12.40
C TYR A 128 1.10 13.94 -13.26
N LYS A 129 -0.09 14.47 -12.94
CA LYS A 129 -0.73 15.58 -13.67
C LYS A 129 -0.73 15.39 -15.20
N ASN A 130 -1.16 14.21 -15.65
CA ASN A 130 -1.20 13.80 -17.06
C ASN A 130 0.17 13.73 -17.76
N LEU A 131 1.27 13.78 -17.02
CA LEU A 131 2.61 13.59 -17.53
C LEU A 131 3.16 12.25 -17.04
N SER A 132 3.94 11.58 -17.91
CA SER A 132 4.65 10.35 -17.56
C SER A 132 6.12 10.67 -17.28
N PHE A 133 6.61 10.18 -16.15
CA PHE A 133 7.99 10.35 -15.71
C PHE A 133 8.63 8.97 -15.59
N GLN A 134 9.73 8.74 -16.31
CA GLN A 134 10.51 7.53 -16.07
C GLN A 134 11.24 7.63 -14.73
N LYS A 135 11.00 6.66 -13.87
CA LYS A 135 11.73 6.48 -12.63
C LYS A 135 13.13 5.99 -12.97
N ARG A 136 14.14 6.84 -12.75
CA ARG A 136 15.53 6.40 -12.78
C ARG A 136 15.94 5.97 -11.38
N ALA A 137 16.18 4.68 -11.22
CA ALA A 137 16.77 4.10 -10.01
C ALA A 137 17.98 3.29 -10.44
N THR A 138 19.11 3.50 -9.76
CA THR A 138 20.30 2.70 -9.92
C THR A 138 20.54 1.99 -8.60
N ILE A 139 20.57 0.66 -8.63
CA ILE A 139 20.87 -0.15 -7.45
C ILE A 139 22.38 -0.04 -7.21
N TYR A 140 22.75 0.54 -6.07
CA TYR A 140 24.10 0.56 -5.54
C TYR A 140 24.13 -0.32 -4.29
N GLU A 141 25.18 -1.12 -4.12
CA GLU A 141 25.38 -2.10 -3.03
C GLU A 141 25.07 -1.53 -1.62
N GLY A 142 23.80 -1.58 -1.20
CA GLY A 142 23.36 -1.32 0.18
C GLY A 142 23.61 0.08 0.76
N LYS A 143 24.13 1.07 0.02
CA LYS A 143 24.29 2.45 0.51
C LYS A 143 23.71 3.47 -0.47
N SER A 144 22.80 4.31 0.04
CA SER A 144 22.23 5.43 -0.69
C SER A 144 23.31 6.48 -0.97
N LEU A 145 23.49 6.84 -2.25
CA LEU A 145 24.27 8.01 -2.65
C LEU A 145 23.33 9.20 -2.88
N PRO A 146 23.77 10.42 -2.54
CA PRO A 146 22.92 11.60 -2.58
C PRO A 146 22.47 11.92 -4.01
N ILE A 147 21.24 12.41 -4.12
CA ILE A 147 20.63 12.91 -5.36
C ILE A 147 21.63 13.84 -6.05
N ARG A 148 22.21 13.43 -7.18
CA ARG A 148 23.01 14.33 -8.00
C ARG A 148 22.07 15.40 -8.56
N LYS A 149 22.09 16.59 -7.96
CA LYS A 149 21.51 17.79 -8.56
C LYS A 149 22.21 18.03 -9.89
N CYS A 150 21.47 18.05 -10.98
CA CYS A 150 21.94 18.64 -12.22
C CYS A 150 22.23 20.12 -11.95
N SER A 151 23.50 20.50 -11.80
CA SER A 151 23.90 21.90 -11.71
C SER A 151 23.83 22.53 -13.10
N SER A 152 22.98 23.54 -13.24
CA SER A 152 22.97 24.44 -14.39
C SER A 152 24.35 25.08 -14.59
N PRO A 153 24.86 25.23 -15.83
CA PRO A 153 26.15 25.86 -16.06
C PRO A 153 26.08 27.36 -15.75
N ARG A 154 26.83 27.81 -14.73
CA ARG A 154 27.23 29.22 -14.60
C ARG A 154 28.40 29.47 -15.55
N SER A 155 28.10 29.91 -16.78
CA SER A 155 28.85 30.90 -17.58
C SER A 155 28.57 30.75 -19.08
N PRO A 156 28.58 31.84 -19.88
CA PRO A 156 27.95 31.90 -21.20
C PRO A 156 28.87 31.52 -22.38
N THR A 157 29.93 30.72 -22.20
CA THR A 157 30.97 30.56 -23.24
C THR A 157 31.48 29.13 -23.49
N ALA A 158 30.69 28.08 -23.23
CA ALA A 158 31.06 26.72 -23.65
C ALA A 158 29.92 26.03 -24.43
N ARG A 159 30.05 26.06 -25.77
CA ARG A 159 29.33 25.18 -26.70
C ARG A 159 29.90 23.76 -26.53
N GLY A 160 29.08 22.82 -26.07
CA GLY A 160 29.46 21.40 -26.04
C GLY A 160 28.43 20.54 -25.34
N ARG A 161 27.62 19.81 -26.11
CA ARG A 161 26.70 18.77 -25.61
C ARG A 161 27.52 17.57 -25.13
N GLY A 162 27.11 16.94 -24.05
CA GLY A 162 27.64 15.62 -23.69
C GLY A 162 27.20 15.09 -22.32
N CYS A 163 25.92 14.77 -22.14
CA CYS A 163 25.58 13.66 -21.24
C CYS A 163 25.96 12.38 -22.00
N MET A 164 27.06 11.72 -21.62
CA MET A 164 27.34 10.36 -22.09
C MET A 164 26.36 9.38 -21.43
N ARG A 165 25.96 8.39 -22.23
CA ARG A 165 24.91 7.39 -21.95
C ARG A 165 25.24 6.49 -20.78
#